data_AF-A0A381RZG2-F1
#
_entry.id   AF-A0A381RZG2-F1
#
_cell.length_a   1.000
_cell.length_b   1.000
_cell.length_c   1.000
_cell.angle_alpha   90.00
_cell.angle_beta   90.00
_cell.angle_gamma   90.00
#
_symmetry.space_group_name_H-M   'P 1'
#
loop_
_entity.id
_entity.type
_entity.pdbx_description
1 polymer ?
#
loop_
_entity_poly.entity_id
_entity_poly.type
_entity_poly.pdbx_seq_one_letter_code
_entity_poly.pdbx_strand_id
1 'polypeptide(L)' 'MTSHIKRSVLKTITWRITASLDTFVIAWVITGDWKLGGSIAGIEVLTKMFFYYFHERIWNKIKWGKKKWW' A
#
# COMPACT_ATOMS: atom_id res chain seq x y z
N MET A 1 2.04 -21.04 -18.79
CA MET A 1 1.94 -20.75 -17.34
C MET A 1 2.86 -19.61 -16.85
N THR A 2 3.94 -19.25 -17.56
CA THR A 2 4.95 -18.25 -17.10
C THR A 2 4.71 -16.80 -17.54
N SER A 3 3.82 -16.54 -18.52
CA SER A 3 3.57 -15.19 -19.06
C SER A 3 2.69 -14.32 -18.14
N HIS A 4 1.69 -14.92 -17.48
CA HIS A 4 0.75 -14.18 -16.63
C HIS A 4 1.39 -13.64 -15.34
N ILE A 5 2.26 -14.43 -14.69
CA ILE A 5 2.92 -14.04 -13.43
C ILE A 5 3.87 -12.85 -13.67
N LYS A 6 4.66 -12.89 -14.77
CA LYS A 6 5.57 -11.79 -15.13
C LYS A 6 4.83 -10.48 -15.39
N ARG A 7 3.69 -10.53 -16.09
CA ARG A 7 2.86 -9.35 -16.36
C ARG A 7 2.22 -8.77 -15.10
N SER A 8 1.77 -9.62 -14.17
CA SER A 8 1.18 -9.18 -12.90
C SER A 8 2.21 -8.56 -11.95
N VAL A 9 3.42 -9.11 -11.89
CA VAL A 9 4.52 -8.52 -11.10
C VAL A 9 4.91 -7.16 -11.67
N LEU A 10 5.12 -7.05 -12.99
CA LEU A 10 5.40 -5.76 -13.65
C LEU A 10 4.30 -4.73 -13.38
N LYS A 11 3.03 -5.11 -13.55
CA LYS A 11 1.90 -4.22 -13.27
C LYS A 11 1.89 -3.74 -11.81
N THR A 12 2.18 -4.63 -10.86
CA THR A 12 2.22 -4.31 -9.43
C THR A 12 3.36 -3.34 -9.11
N ILE A 13 4.53 -3.53 -9.73
CA ILE A 13 5.68 -2.63 -9.56
C ILE A 13 5.37 -1.26 -10.17
N THR A 14 4.88 -1.21 -11.41
CA THR A 14 4.48 0.04 -12.06
C THR A 14 3.45 0.79 -11.21
N TRP A 15 2.43 0.09 -10.72
CA TRP A 15 1.41 0.70 -9.87
C TRP A 15 1.99 1.24 -8.56
N ARG A 16 2.90 0.50 -7.92
CA ARG A 16 3.56 0.94 -6.68
C ARG A 16 4.42 2.18 -6.90
N ILE A 17 5.17 2.24 -8.01
CA ILE A 17 5.99 3.40 -8.35
C ILE A 17 5.11 4.61 -8.62
N THR A 18 4.05 4.46 -9.43
CA THR A 18 3.11 5.54 -9.72
C THR A 18 2.45 6.09 -8.45
N ALA A 19 2.00 5.21 -7.56
CA ALA A 19 1.37 5.63 -6.30
C ALA A 19 2.34 6.36 -5.37
N SER A 20 3.58 5.87 -5.21
CA SER A 20 4.57 6.55 -4.38
C SER A 20 5.01 7.90 -4.96
N LEU A 21 5.11 8.00 -6.29
CA LEU A 21 5.40 9.26 -6.98
C LEU A 21 4.26 10.26 -6.84
N ASP A 22 3.01 9.81 -6.96
CA ASP A 22 1.83 10.66 -6.82
C ASP A 22 1.81 11.35 -5.44
N THR A 23 1.95 10.59 -4.36
CA THR A 23 2.00 11.15 -3.00
C THR A 23 3.18 12.11 -2.84
N PHE A 24 4.36 11.75 -3.34
CA PHE A 24 5.54 12.62 -3.27
C PHE A 24 5.30 13.94 -4.00
N VAL A 25 4.76 13.90 -5.22
CA VAL A 25 4.49 15.08 -6.04
C VAL A 25 3.42 15.95 -5.39
N ILE A 26 2.31 15.38 -4.93
CA ILE A 26 1.26 16.12 -4.23
C ILE A 26 1.83 16.80 -2.99
N ALA A 27 2.56 16.05 -2.16
CA ALA A 27 3.17 16.58 -0.96
C ALA A 27 4.18 17.69 -1.28
N TRP A 28 5.00 17.52 -2.32
CA TRP A 28 5.96 18.53 -2.76
C TRP A 28 5.28 19.79 -3.31
N VAL A 29 4.23 19.65 -4.11
CA VAL A 29 3.46 20.79 -4.64
C VAL A 29 2.82 21.59 -3.50
N ILE A 30 2.32 20.92 -2.47
CA ILE A 30 1.68 21.57 -1.31
C ILE A 30 2.72 22.26 -0.41
N THR A 31 3.86 21.60 -0.15
CA THR A 31 4.87 22.13 0.81
C THR A 31 5.95 22.99 0.18
N GLY A 32 6.19 22.86 -1.13
CA GLY A 32 7.33 23.47 -1.84
C GLY A 32 8.69 22.81 -1.54
N ASP A 33 8.76 21.86 -0.59
CA ASP A 33 10.00 21.23 -0.14
C ASP A 33 10.03 19.72 -0.46
N TRP A 34 11.04 19.32 -1.23
CA TRP A 34 11.27 17.94 -1.65
C TRP A 34 11.65 17.01 -0.48
N LYS A 35 12.29 17.52 0.58
CA LYS A 35 12.61 16.74 1.79
C LYS A 35 11.36 16.40 2.59
N LEU A 36 10.43 17.35 2.69
CA LEU A 36 9.13 17.11 3.34
C LEU A 36 8.27 16.17 2.51
N GLY A 37 8.22 16.34 1.19
CA GLY A 37 7.51 15.42 0.29
C GLY A 37 8.01 13.98 0.40
N GLY A 38 9.32 13.78 0.47
CA GLY A 38 9.94 12.46 0.68
C GLY A 38 9.58 11.86 2.03
N SER A 39 9.57 12.67 3.08
CA SER A 39 9.20 12.26 4.44
C SER A 39 7.72 11.86 4.52
N ILE A 40 6.82 12.61 3.86
CA ILE A 40 5.38 12.30 3.79
C ILE A 40 5.14 10.99 3.05
N ALA A 41 5.77 10.78 1.89
CA ALA A 41 5.67 9.53 1.14
C ALA A 41 6.17 8.32 1.97
N GLY A 42 7.27 8.51 2.72
CA GLY A 42 7.78 7.49 3.64
C GLY A 42 6.81 7.17 4.78
N ILE A 43 6.24 8.21 5.41
CA ILE A 43 5.24 8.06 6.47
C ILE A 43 4.00 7.36 5.92
N GLU A 44 3.51 7.69 4.72
CA GLU A 44 2.34 7.02 4.12
C GLU A 44 2.53 5.50 4.05
N VAL A 45 3.70 5.05 3.60
CA VAL A 45 4.02 3.63 3.49
C VAL A 45 4.01 2.96 4.87
N LEU A 46 4.63 3.57 5.87
CA LEU A 46 4.65 3.07 7.25
C LEU A 46 3.24 3.04 7.86
N THR A 47 2.48 4.11 7.71
CA THR A 47 1.11 4.25 8.19
C THR A 47 0.23 3.16 7.57
N LYS A 48 0.31 2.93 6.26
CA LYS A 48 -0.48 1.92 5.57
C LYS A 48 -0.15 0.50 6.06
N MET A 49 1.13 0.21 6.30
CA MET A 49 1.55 -1.08 6.90
C MET A 49 1.02 -1.25 8.32
N PHE A 50 1.11 -0.20 9.14
CA PHE A 50 0.57 -0.21 10.50
C PHE A 50 -0.93 -0.46 10.50
N PHE A 51 -1.71 0.33 9.74
CA PHE A 51 -3.15 0.13 9.62
C PHE A 51 -3.52 -1.25 9.07
N TYR A 52 -2.79 -1.76 8.09
CA TYR A 52 -3.03 -3.11 7.55
C TYR A 52 -2.84 -4.19 8.62
N TYR A 53 -1.78 -4.11 9.43
CA TYR A 53 -1.55 -5.06 10.53
C TYR A 53 -2.70 -5.05 11.54
N PHE A 54 -3.15 -3.87 11.97
CA PHE A 54 -4.29 -3.76 12.88
C PHE A 54 -5.59 -4.23 12.24
N HIS A 55 -5.81 -3.90 10.97
CA HIS A 55 -6.96 -4.37 10.20
C HIS A 55 -7.00 -5.90 10.17
N GLU A 56 -5.91 -6.57 9.80
CA GLU A 56 -5.83 -8.03 9.83
C GLU A 56 -6.02 -8.60 11.24
N ARG A 57 -5.49 -7.94 12.28
CA ARG A 57 -5.62 -8.42 13.66
C ARG A 57 -7.05 -8.32 14.16
N ILE A 58 -7.75 -7.24 13.84
CA ILE A 58 -9.18 -7.04 14.14
C ILE A 58 -10.00 -8.04 13.33
N TRP A 59 -9.73 -8.17 12.03
CA TRP A 59 -10.43 -9.07 11.13
C TRP A 59 -10.30 -10.54 11.56
N ASN A 60 -9.11 -10.96 12.00
CA ASN A 60 -8.89 -12.31 12.54
C ASN A 60 -9.70 -12.61 13.82
N LYS A 61 -10.03 -11.58 14.61
CA LYS A 61 -10.92 -11.72 15.78
C LYS A 61 -12.39 -11.81 15.36
N ILE A 62 -12.75 -11.20 14.25
CA ILE A 62 -14.10 -11.26 13.68
C ILE A 62 -14.31 -12.67 13.10
N LYS A 63 -15.23 -13.46 13.66
CA LYS A 63 -15.57 -14.81 13.16
C LYS A 63 -16.47 -14.80 11.92
N TRP A 64 -16.62 -13.65 11.27
CA TRP A 64 -17.52 -13.48 10.13
C TRP A 64 -17.06 -14.34 8.96
N GLY A 65 -17.93 -15.23 8.47
CA GLY A 65 -17.62 -16.11 7.34
C GLY A 65 -16.81 -17.37 7.66
N LYS A 66 -16.51 -17.70 8.94
CA LYS A 66 -16.00 -19.04 9.31
C LYS A 66 -17.10 -20.08 9.14
N LYS A 67 -17.35 -20.49 7.89
CA LYS A 67 -18.25 -21.60 7.57
C LYS A 67 -17.54 -22.88 7.99
N LYS A 68 -17.94 -23.43 9.14
CA LYS A 68 -17.52 -24.77 9.58
C LYS A 68 -18.20 -25.77 8.64
N TRP A 69 -17.51 -26.12 7.56
CA TRP A 69 -17.90 -27.24 6.72
C TRP A 69 -17.33 -28.50 7.35
N TRP A 70 -18.25 -29.27 7.94
CA TRP A 70 -18.11 -30.70 8.18
C TRP A 70 -18.19 -31.42 6.85
#